data_AF-A0A935R2S7-F1
#
_entry.id   AF-A0A935R2S7-F1
#
_cell.length_a   1.000
_cell.length_b   1.000
_cell.length_c   1.000
_cell.angle_alpha   90.00
_cell.angle_beta   90.00
_cell.angle_gamma   90.00
#
_symmetry.space_group_name_H-M   'P 1'
#
loop_
_entity.id
_entity.type
_entity.pdbx_description
1 polymer ?
#
loop_
_entity_poly.entity_id
_entity_poly.type
_entity_poly.pdbx_seq_one_letter_code
_entity_poly.pdbx_strand_id
1 'polypeptide(L)'
;MDAWLGVNTNESGGRLTISTIVRDGPAWTQGLSVGDELLAIDGLRASADVLNRVMKTKEPGEALTVVLARRGVVKTIELTLAPRPFDAWTLSVDRGAVGPAVNHREAWLRLP
;
A
#
# COMPACT_ATOMS: atom_id res chain seq x y z
N MET A 1 -13.66 -4.76 0.10
CA MET A 1 -12.51 -3.89 -0.20
C MET A 1 -11.40 -4.33 0.72
N ASP A 2 -10.21 -4.57 0.18
CA ASP A 2 -9.10 -5.09 0.99
C ASP A 2 -8.55 -3.97 1.90
N ALA A 3 -8.13 -4.35 3.11
CA ALA A 3 -7.40 -3.45 3.99
C ALA A 3 -6.04 -3.10 3.38
N TRP A 4 -5.60 -1.87 3.62
CA TRP A 4 -4.38 -1.34 3.03
C TRP A 4 -3.65 -0.44 4.02
N LEU A 5 -2.34 -0.65 4.12
CA LEU A 5 -1.44 0.14 4.96
C LEU A 5 -0.66 1.19 4.16
N GLY A 6 -0.53 1.03 2.83
CA GLY A 6 0.19 1.99 1.98
C GLY A 6 1.71 1.96 2.14
N VAL A 7 2.27 0.78 2.40
CA VAL A 7 3.73 0.56 2.48
C VAL A 7 4.15 -0.57 1.56
N ASN A 8 5.39 -0.49 1.06
CA ASN A 8 6.13 -1.68 0.66
C ASN A 8 7.21 -1.96 1.70
N THR A 9 7.53 -3.23 1.86
CA THR A 9 8.57 -3.69 2.79
C THR A 9 9.61 -4.50 2.06
N ASN A 10 10.84 -4.46 2.56
CA ASN A 10 11.90 -5.38 2.20
C ASN A 10 12.21 -6.28 3.41
N GLU A 11 12.39 -7.57 3.19
CA GLU A 11 12.78 -8.51 4.23
C GLU A 11 14.17 -9.09 3.93
N SER A 12 15.11 -8.89 4.85
CA SER A 12 16.48 -9.40 4.71
C SER A 12 17.08 -9.66 6.09
N GLY A 13 17.77 -10.80 6.25
CA GLY A 13 18.42 -11.16 7.51
C GLY A 13 17.47 -11.21 8.71
N GLY A 14 16.19 -11.55 8.51
CA GLY A 14 15.16 -11.58 9.56
C GLY A 14 14.66 -10.22 10.03
N ARG A 15 14.96 -9.15 9.28
CA ARG A 15 14.46 -7.78 9.50
C ARG A 15 13.49 -7.39 8.40
N LEU A 16 12.31 -6.94 8.79
CA LEU A 16 11.31 -6.36 7.90
C LEU A 16 11.42 -4.84 7.96
N THR A 17 11.80 -4.19 6.86
CA THR A 17 12.00 -2.74 6.82
C THR A 17 11.07 -2.09 5.81
N ILE A 18 10.51 -0.92 6.13
CA ILE A 18 9.70 -0.15 5.18
C ILE A 18 10.61 0.42 4.09
N SER A 19 10.39 0.00 2.84
CA SER A 19 11.16 0.45 1.67
C SER A 19 10.51 1.63 0.97
N THR A 20 9.18 1.67 0.90
CA THR A 20 8.43 2.81 0.36
C THR A 20 7.17 3.06 1.17
N ILE A 21 6.70 4.30 1.14
CA ILE A 21 5.44 4.71 1.75
C ILE A 21 4.65 5.55 0.75
N VAL A 22 3.36 5.26 0.61
CA VAL A 22 2.47 6.02 -0.25
C VAL A 22 2.06 7.30 0.48
N ARG A 23 2.30 8.45 -0.17
CA ARG A 23 1.89 9.75 0.35
C ARG A 23 0.38 9.78 0.57
N ASP A 24 -0.05 10.43 1.65
CA ASP A 24 -1.45 10.50 2.09
C ASP A 24 -2.09 9.13 2.41
N GLY A 25 -1.31 8.04 2.36
CA GLY A 25 -1.74 6.72 2.81
C GLY A 25 -1.78 6.60 4.34
N PRO A 26 -2.40 5.52 4.86
CA PRO A 26 -2.60 5.36 6.30
C PRO A 26 -1.29 5.25 7.08
N ALA A 27 -0.27 4.56 6.56
CA ALA A 27 1.05 4.53 7.19
C ALA A 27 1.69 5.92 7.28
N TRP A 28 1.58 6.74 6.22
CA TRP A 28 2.21 8.06 6.15
C TRP A 28 1.54 9.03 7.13
N THR A 29 0.21 9.10 7.08
CA THR A 29 -0.60 9.99 7.94
C THR A 29 -0.47 9.65 9.42
N GLN A 30 -0.19 8.39 9.75
CA GLN A 30 -0.14 7.88 11.13
C GLN A 30 1.28 7.65 11.66
N GLY A 31 2.29 8.18 10.95
CA GLY A 31 3.63 8.37 11.51
C GLY A 31 4.64 7.25 11.28
N LEU A 32 4.31 6.25 10.44
CA LEU A 32 5.33 5.35 9.89
C LEU A 32 6.22 6.10 8.87
N SER A 33 7.42 5.60 8.66
CA SER A 33 8.40 6.24 7.78
C SER A 33 9.25 5.21 7.05
N VAL A 34 9.73 5.58 5.87
CA VAL A 34 10.73 4.78 5.14
C VAL A 34 11.96 4.60 6.01
N GLY A 35 12.50 3.38 6.03
CA GLY A 35 13.64 3.00 6.86
C GLY A 35 13.28 2.56 8.28
N ASP A 36 11.99 2.57 8.67
CA ASP A 36 11.56 1.92 9.91
C ASP A 36 11.74 0.41 9.81
N GLU A 37 12.37 -0.17 10.83
CA GLU A 37 12.37 -1.61 11.02
C GLU A 37 11.12 -2.00 11.82
N LEU A 38 10.25 -2.81 11.22
CA LEU A 38 9.12 -3.39 11.90
C LEU A 38 9.61 -4.57 12.76
N LEU A 39 9.32 -4.49 14.05
CA LEU A 39 9.72 -5.51 15.02
C LEU A 39 8.57 -6.46 15.36
N ALA A 40 7.37 -5.91 15.53
CA ALA A 40 6.15 -6.67 15.80
C ALA A 40 4.91 -6.04 15.15
N ILE A 41 3.95 -6.89 14.78
CA ILE A 41 2.66 -6.54 14.19
C ILE A 41 1.59 -7.29 14.98
N ASP A 42 0.71 -6.57 15.68
CA ASP A 42 -0.29 -7.12 16.63
C ASP A 42 0.31 -8.14 17.61
N GLY A 43 1.49 -7.84 18.14
CA GLY A 43 2.19 -8.71 19.10
C GLY A 43 2.92 -9.90 18.49
N LEU A 44 2.79 -10.17 17.19
CA LEU A 44 3.55 -11.20 16.47
C LEU A 44 4.86 -10.63 15.94
N ARG A 45 5.93 -11.44 15.88
CA ARG A 45 7.19 -11.04 15.25
C ARG A 45 6.93 -10.61 13.81
N ALA A 46 7.39 -9.42 13.43
CA ALA A 46 7.16 -8.89 12.10
C ALA A 46 7.93 -9.70 11.03
N SER A 47 7.21 -10.09 9.98
CA SER A 47 7.73 -10.66 8.73
C SER A 47 6.79 -10.29 7.58
N ALA A 48 7.22 -10.46 6.33
CA ALA A 48 6.37 -10.21 5.17
C ALA A 48 5.12 -11.10 5.22
N ASP A 49 5.25 -12.36 5.64
CA ASP A 49 4.14 -13.29 5.77
C ASP A 49 3.11 -12.84 6.82
N VAL A 50 3.57 -12.35 7.98
CA VAL A 50 2.70 -11.83 9.03
C VAL A 50 1.96 -10.60 8.54
N LEU A 51 2.66 -9.64 7.93
CA LEU A 51 2.05 -8.44 7.37
C LEU A 51 1.01 -8.79 6.29
N ASN A 52 1.36 -9.66 5.34
CA ASN A 52 0.45 -10.12 4.29
C ASN A 52 -0.80 -10.80 4.83
N ARG A 53 -0.64 -11.65 5.86
CA ARG A 53 -1.77 -12.29 6.52
C ARG A 53 -2.68 -11.25 7.18
N VAL A 54 -2.12 -10.30 7.93
CA VAL A 54 -2.91 -9.26 8.60
C VAL A 54 -3.69 -8.42 7.59
N MET A 55 -3.08 -8.04 6.45
CA MET A 55 -3.77 -7.30 5.40
C MET A 55 -4.92 -8.10 4.74
N LYS A 56 -4.83 -9.43 4.73
CA LYS A 56 -5.88 -10.32 4.19
C LYS A 56 -7.00 -10.61 5.18
N THR A 57 -6.73 -10.51 6.48
CA THR A 57 -7.71 -10.88 7.52
C THR A 57 -8.43 -9.69 8.12
N LYS A 58 -7.81 -8.50 8.09
CA LYS A 58 -8.41 -7.28 8.65
C LYS A 58 -9.25 -6.55 7.63
N GLU A 59 -10.20 -5.78 8.15
CA GLU A 59 -11.05 -4.90 7.36
C GLU A 59 -10.56 -3.44 7.41
N PRO A 60 -10.88 -2.63 6.38
CA PRO A 60 -10.70 -1.19 6.47
C PRO A 60 -11.41 -0.60 7.70
N GLY A 61 -10.74 0.32 8.40
CA GLY A 61 -11.22 0.92 9.65
C GLY A 61 -10.77 0.20 10.91
N GLU A 62 -10.21 -1.00 10.81
CA GLU A 62 -9.64 -1.69 11.98
C GLU A 62 -8.28 -1.10 12.39
N ALA A 63 -8.00 -1.14 13.69
CA ALA A 63 -6.73 -0.75 14.26
C ALA A 63 -5.69 -1.86 14.08
N LEU A 64 -4.43 -1.47 13.86
CA LEU A 64 -3.25 -2.31 13.73
C LEU A 64 -2.17 -1.74 14.65
N THR A 65 -1.64 -2.55 15.56
CA THR A 65 -0.55 -2.14 16.44
C THR A 65 0.78 -2.59 15.86
N VAL A 66 1.71 -1.64 15.69
CA VAL A 66 3.04 -1.91 15.16
C VAL A 66 4.09 -1.45 16.17
N VAL A 67 5.02 -2.36 16.50
CA VAL A 67 6.25 -2.03 17.22
C VAL A 67 7.35 -1.89 16.19
N LEU A 68 8.06 -0.76 16.19
CA LEU A 68 9.12 -0.44 15.24
C LEU A 68 10.38 0.07 15.94
N ALA A 69 11.53 -0.07 15.28
CA ALA A 69 12.76 0.62 15.63
C ALA A 69 13.08 1.72 14.61
N ARG A 70 13.31 2.93 15.09
CA ARG A 70 13.75 4.08 14.29
C ARG A 70 14.96 4.72 14.94
N ARG A 71 16.11 4.69 14.25
CA ARG A 71 17.38 5.26 14.74
C ARG A 71 17.74 4.79 16.16
N GLY A 72 17.58 3.50 16.41
CA GLY A 72 17.88 2.87 17.71
C GLY A 72 16.80 3.04 18.79
N VAL A 73 15.71 3.77 18.52
CA VAL A 73 14.60 3.94 19.46
C VAL A 73 13.43 3.06 19.06
N VAL A 74 12.95 2.26 20.02
CA VAL A 74 11.75 1.45 19.85
C VAL A 74 10.50 2.30 20.12
N LYS A 75 9.50 2.18 19.25
CA LYS A 75 8.21 2.87 19.36
C LYS A 75 7.08 1.89 19.09
N THR A 76 5.95 2.13 19.73
CA THR A 76 4.69 1.47 19.41
C THR A 76 3.76 2.50 18.80
N ILE A 77 3.17 2.17 17.64
CA ILE A 77 2.20 3.01 16.95
C ILE A 77 0.97 2.15 16.70
N GLU A 78 -0.19 2.66 17.13
CA GLU A 78 -1.49 2.15 16.74
C GLU A 78 -1.98 2.95 15.54
N LEU A 79 -2.40 2.25 14.49
CA LEU A 79 -2.76 2.84 13.21
C LEU A 79 -3.98 2.17 12.61
N THR A 80 -4.87 2.96 12.04
CA THR A 80 -6.11 2.51 11.41
C THR A 80 -5.87 2.19 9.94
N LEU A 81 -6.34 1.02 9.49
CA LEU A 81 -6.23 0.59 8.10
C LEU A 81 -7.24 1.34 7.23
N ALA A 82 -6.85 1.65 5.99
CA ALA A 82 -7.74 2.28 5.02
C ALA A 82 -8.15 1.27 3.93
N PRO A 83 -9.23 1.55 3.17
CA PRO A 83 -9.51 0.79 1.96
C PRO A 83 -8.36 0.94 0.97
N ARG A 84 -7.98 -0.14 0.31
CA ARG A 84 -7.03 -0.05 -0.81
C ARG A 84 -7.58 0.90 -1.88
N PRO A 85 -6.82 1.95 -2.27
CA PRO A 85 -7.26 2.85 -3.33
C PRO A 85 -7.38 2.06 -4.64
N PHE A 86 -8.31 2.48 -5.51
CA PHE A 86 -8.39 1.94 -6.87
C PHE A 86 -7.09 2.28 -7.62
N ASP A 87 -6.21 1.29 -7.70
CA ASP A 87 -4.88 1.37 -8.28
C ASP A 87 -4.81 0.74 -9.68
N ALA A 88 -5.92 0.21 -10.18
CA ALA A 88 -6.06 -0.34 -11.52
C ALA A 88 -7.08 0.44 -12.35
N TRP A 89 -6.59 1.08 -13.42
CA TRP A 89 -7.43 1.64 -14.47
C TRP A 89 -7.31 0.74 -15.70
N THR A 90 -8.42 0.10 -16.08
CA THR A 90 -8.49 -0.63 -17.34
C THR A 90 -9.06 0.30 -18.40
N LEU A 91 -8.23 0.72 -19.35
CA LEU A 91 -8.73 1.38 -20.56
C LEU A 91 -9.31 0.30 -21.47
N SER A 92 -10.55 0.50 -21.92
CA SER A 92 -11.17 -0.31 -22.95
C SER A 92 -11.61 0.56 -24.11
N VAL A 93 -11.52 0.02 -25.32
CA VAL A 93 -12.07 0.69 -26.50
C VAL A 93 -13.58 0.62 -26.41
N ASP A 94 -14.23 1.78 -26.29
CA ASP A 94 -15.67 1.88 -26.52
C ASP A 94 -15.97 1.49 -27.97
N ARG A 95 -16.58 0.31 -28.14
CA ARG A 95 -16.94 -0.25 -29.45
C ARG A 95 -18.20 0.40 -30.04
N GLY A 96 -18.97 1.14 -29.24
CA GLY A 96 -20.13 1.91 -29.68
C GLY A 96 -19.81 3.35 -30.07
N ALA A 97 -18.57 3.80 -29.84
CA ALA A 97 -18.15 5.15 -30.21
C ALA A 97 -18.23 5.37 -31.73
N VAL A 98 -18.83 6.49 -32.13
CA VAL A 98 -18.96 6.92 -33.53
C VAL A 98 -18.44 8.34 -33.73
N GLY A 99 -18.16 8.70 -34.98
CA GLY A 99 -17.82 10.07 -35.35
C GLY A 99 -16.47 10.53 -34.78
N PRO A 100 -16.37 11.78 -34.28
CA PRO A 100 -15.09 12.38 -33.87
C PRO A 100 -14.28 11.54 -32.87
N ALA A 101 -14.95 10.80 -31.97
CA ALA A 101 -14.29 9.96 -30.97
C ALA A 101 -13.43 8.84 -31.59
N VAL A 102 -13.87 8.24 -32.71
CA VAL A 102 -13.11 7.22 -33.44
C VAL A 102 -11.88 7.85 -34.10
N ASN A 103 -12.07 8.98 -34.78
CA ASN A 103 -11.00 9.69 -35.49
C ASN A 103 -9.90 10.16 -34.52
N HIS A 104 -10.28 10.71 -33.37
CA HIS A 104 -9.34 11.13 -32.33
C HIS A 104 -8.55 9.94 -31.76
N ARG A 105 -9.21 8.81 -31.50
CA ARG A 105 -8.54 7.60 -31.01
C ARG A 105 -7.54 7.06 -32.03
N GLU A 106 -7.92 6.96 -33.30
CA GLU A 106 -7.03 6.48 -34.36
C GLU A 106 -5.84 7.41 -34.59
N ALA A 107 -6.06 8.74 -34.57
CA ALA A 107 -4.98 9.70 -34.68
C ALA A 107 -4.04 9.66 -33.45
N TRP A 108 -4.58 9.49 -32.25
CA TRP A 108 -3.83 9.49 -30.99
C TRP A 108 -3.04 8.19 -30.77
N LEU A 109 -3.58 7.03 -31.17
CA LEU A 109 -2.88 5.75 -31.06
C LEU A 109 -1.86 5.50 -32.19
N ARG A 110 -1.88 6.31 -33.26
CA ARG A 110 -0.88 6.30 -34.34
C ARG A 110 0.39 7.11 -34.03
N LEU A 111 0.77 7.27 -32.76
CA LEU A 111 2.05 7.92 -32.42
C LEU A 111 3.20 7.21 -33.18
N PRO A 112 4.15 7.99 -33.75
CA PRO A 112 5.22 7.47 -34.62
C PRO A 112 6.16 6.48 -33.93
#